data_AF-A0A9D6VLQ7-F1
#
_entry.id   AF-A0A9D6VLQ7-F1
#
_cell.length_a   1.000
_cell.length_b   1.000
_cell.length_c   1.000
_cell.angle_alpha   90.00
_cell.angle_beta   90.00
_cell.angle_gamma   90.00
#
_symmetry.space_group_name_H-M   'P 1'
#
loop_
_entity.id
_entity.type
_entity.pdbx_description
1 polymer ?
#
loop_
_entity_poly.entity_id
_entity_poly.type
_entity_poly.pdbx_seq_one_letter_code
_entity_poly.pdbx_strand_id
1 'polypeptide(L)'
;LVKDNAGNFSLVRESFVYQTQFIGDMNKDDIIDISDEILVLRIALGLYQNKTCSDINNDGIVDISDVILTLRMALGLDSLKQCI
;
A
#
# COMPACT_ATOMS: atom_id res chain seq x y z
N LEU A 1 -29.50 6.52 -12.57
CA LEU A 1 -30.61 6.81 -11.64
C LEU A 1 -31.64 5.72 -11.78
N VAL A 2 -31.75 4.84 -10.80
CA VAL A 2 -32.80 3.80 -10.77
C VAL A 2 -33.89 4.28 -9.82
N LYS A 3 -35.15 4.18 -10.25
CA LYS A 3 -36.30 4.43 -9.37
C LYS A 3 -36.66 3.15 -8.65
N ASP A 4 -36.89 3.22 -7.35
CA ASP A 4 -37.55 2.12 -6.64
C ASP A 4 -39.05 2.09 -6.97
N ASN A 5 -39.75 1.08 -6.42
CA ASN A 5 -41.18 0.88 -6.64
C ASN A 5 -42.06 1.95 -5.96
N ALA A 6 -41.47 2.80 -5.11
CA ALA A 6 -42.12 3.98 -4.55
C ALA A 6 -41.82 5.25 -5.37
N GLY A 7 -41.06 5.13 -6.46
CA GLY A 7 -40.70 6.24 -7.35
C GLY A 7 -39.55 7.10 -6.83
N ASN A 8 -38.90 6.70 -5.73
CA ASN A 8 -37.74 7.42 -5.21
C ASN A 8 -36.51 7.13 -6.06
N PHE A 9 -35.79 8.21 -6.39
CA PHE A 9 -34.53 8.13 -7.10
C PHE A 9 -33.41 7.76 -6.12
N SER A 10 -32.89 6.55 -6.23
CA SER A 10 -31.66 6.19 -5.52
C SER A 10 -30.45 6.48 -6.41
N LEU A 11 -29.50 7.25 -5.86
CA LEU A 11 -28.13 7.28 -6.34
C LEU A 11 -27.50 5.95 -5.92
N VAL A 12 -27.58 4.93 -6.79
CA VAL A 12 -26.63 3.82 -6.72
C VAL A 12 -25.26 4.43 -7.02
N ARG A 13 -24.60 4.98 -5.98
CA ARG A 13 -23.16 5.18 -6.02
C ARG A 13 -22.61 3.77 -6.03
N GLU A 14 -22.05 3.35 -7.16
CA GLU A 14 -21.08 2.25 -7.16
C GLU A 14 -20.16 2.50 -5.96
N SER A 15 -20.13 1.55 -5.03
CA SER A 15 -19.19 1.62 -3.93
C SER A 15 -17.81 1.49 -4.53
N PHE A 16 -17.19 2.61 -4.89
CA PHE A 16 -15.77 2.66 -5.14
C PHE A 16 -15.10 2.30 -3.81
N VAL A 17 -14.66 1.05 -3.70
CA VAL A 17 -13.71 0.64 -2.67
C VAL A 17 -12.45 1.45 -2.99
N TYR A 18 -12.20 2.51 -2.24
CA TYR A 18 -10.88 3.12 -2.23
C TYR A 18 -9.93 2.07 -1.68
N GLN A 19 -9.15 1.40 -2.55
CA GLN A 19 -8.01 0.62 -2.10
C GLN A 19 -7.03 1.60 -1.47
N THR A 20 -7.02 1.65 -0.14
CA THR A 20 -5.99 2.34 0.62
C THR A 20 -4.74 1.48 0.59
N GLN A 21 -3.79 1.83 -0.29
CA GLN A 21 -2.49 1.17 -0.34
C GLN A 21 -1.71 1.49 0.95
N PHE A 22 -1.09 0.49 1.57
CA PHE A 22 -0.19 0.73 2.70
C PHE A 22 1.23 1.05 2.20
N ILE A 23 1.95 1.88 2.96
CA ILE A 23 3.39 2.04 2.79
C ILE A 23 4.04 0.68 3.07
N GLY A 24 4.94 0.24 2.19
CA GLY A 24 5.55 -1.09 2.31
C GLY A 24 4.71 -2.27 1.82
N ASP A 25 3.46 -2.10 1.38
CA ASP A 25 2.74 -3.11 0.57
C ASP A 25 3.13 -2.92 -0.91
N MET A 26 4.14 -3.68 -1.33
CA MET A 26 4.82 -3.54 -2.61
C MET A 26 4.17 -4.37 -3.71
N ASN A 27 3.56 -5.49 -3.36
CA ASN A 27 2.88 -6.36 -4.31
C ASN A 27 1.37 -6.03 -4.47
N LYS A 28 0.83 -5.14 -3.61
CA LYS A 28 -0.57 -4.67 -3.58
C LYS A 28 -1.58 -5.77 -3.25
N ASP A 29 -1.22 -6.65 -2.33
CA ASP A 29 -2.10 -7.72 -1.84
C ASP A 29 -2.81 -7.38 -0.51
N ASP A 30 -2.70 -6.11 -0.06
CA ASP A 30 -3.27 -5.57 1.18
C ASP A 30 -2.67 -6.20 2.46
N ILE A 31 -1.57 -6.96 2.34
CA ILE A 31 -0.80 -7.54 3.44
C ILE A 31 0.62 -6.96 3.38
N ILE A 32 1.26 -6.78 4.53
CA ILE A 32 2.71 -6.51 4.58
C ILE A 32 3.39 -7.75 5.11
N ASP A 33 4.14 -8.45 4.25
CA ASP A 33 4.92 -9.63 4.63
C ASP A 33 6.33 -9.64 4.03
N ILE A 34 7.01 -10.79 4.12
CA ILE A 34 8.38 -10.93 3.62
C ILE A 34 8.49 -10.77 2.09
N SER A 35 7.39 -10.98 1.37
CA SER A 35 7.32 -10.80 -0.08
C SER A 35 7.54 -9.33 -0.45
N ASP A 36 7.02 -8.41 0.37
CA ASP A 36 7.24 -6.98 0.18
C ASP A 36 8.66 -6.55 0.52
N GLU A 37 9.22 -7.12 1.59
CA GLU A 37 10.62 -6.88 1.99
C GLU A 37 11.59 -7.20 0.83
N ILE A 38 11.37 -8.32 0.14
CA ILE A 38 12.16 -8.70 -1.04
C ILE A 38 12.02 -7.68 -2.17
N LEU A 39 10.83 -7.10 -2.35
CA LEU A 39 10.59 -6.06 -3.36
C LEU A 39 11.29 -4.76 -2.99
N VAL A 40 11.21 -4.30 -1.74
CA VAL A 40 11.94 -3.12 -1.26
C VAL A 40 13.45 -3.33 -1.39
N LEU A 41 13.96 -4.52 -1.05
CA LEU A 41 15.38 -4.86 -1.22
C LEU A 41 15.83 -4.73 -2.69
N ARG A 42 15.02 -5.20 -3.64
CA ARG A 42 15.32 -5.05 -5.07
C ARG A 42 15.32 -3.59 -5.51
N ILE A 43 14.44 -2.76 -4.95
CA ILE A 43 14.41 -1.31 -5.22
C ILE A 43 15.69 -0.65 -4.69
N ALA A 44 16.07 -0.93 -3.44
CA ALA A 44 17.28 -0.41 -2.82
C ALA A 44 18.56 -0.79 -3.59
N LEU A 45 18.58 -1.99 -4.19
CA LEU A 45 19.68 -2.46 -5.05
C LEU A 45 19.61 -1.94 -6.50
N GLY A 46 18.60 -1.16 -6.87
CA GLY A 46 18.40 -0.66 -8.24
C GLY A 46 17.99 -1.74 -9.25
N LEU A 47 17.52 -2.90 -8.77
CA LEU A 47 17.06 -4.03 -9.58
C LEU A 47 15.56 -3.94 -9.92
N TYR A 48 14.84 -3.01 -9.30
CA TYR A 48 13.42 -2.76 -9.53
C TYR A 48 13.15 -1.26 -9.56
N GLN A 49 12.37 -0.81 -10.56
CA GLN A 49 12.21 0.63 -10.86
C GLN A 49 10.98 1.27 -10.23
N ASN A 50 9.98 0.48 -9.83
CA ASN A 50 8.79 1.03 -9.20
C ASN A 50 9.08 1.30 -7.72
N LYS A 51 9.13 2.58 -7.36
CA LYS A 51 9.40 3.05 -5.98
C LYS A 51 8.16 3.49 -5.21
N THR A 52 6.97 3.28 -5.78
CA THR A 52 5.72 3.75 -5.19
C THR A 52 5.57 3.16 -3.79
N CYS A 53 5.39 4.01 -2.78
CA CYS A 53 5.21 3.62 -1.38
C CYS A 53 6.40 2.90 -0.72
N SER A 54 7.59 2.93 -1.34
CA SER A 54 8.77 2.18 -0.87
C SER A 54 9.76 2.98 -0.01
N ASP A 55 9.61 4.30 0.06
CA ASP A 55 10.35 5.19 0.98
C ASP A 55 9.56 5.24 2.32
N ILE A 56 9.82 4.28 3.19
CA ILE A 56 9.06 3.99 4.40
C ILE A 56 9.33 5.00 5.51
N ASN A 57 10.56 5.52 5.55
CA ASN A 57 10.97 6.54 6.51
C ASN A 57 10.73 7.98 6.01
N ASN A 58 10.38 8.15 4.73
CA ASN A 58 10.11 9.42 4.05
C ASN A 58 11.32 10.36 4.07
N ASP A 59 12.52 9.83 3.83
CA ASP A 59 13.77 10.59 3.75
C ASP A 59 14.17 10.98 2.31
N GLY A 60 13.40 10.52 1.32
CA GLY A 60 13.59 10.79 -0.10
C GLY A 60 14.48 9.78 -0.83
N ILE A 61 14.99 8.77 -0.12
CA ILE A 61 15.84 7.71 -0.66
C ILE A 61 15.21 6.37 -0.30
N VAL A 62 15.19 5.44 -1.26
CA VAL A 62 14.82 4.05 -0.96
C VAL A 62 16.11 3.27 -0.75
N ASP A 63 16.42 2.92 0.49
CA ASP A 63 17.63 2.20 0.87
C ASP A 63 17.39 1.05 1.86
N ILE A 64 18.45 0.55 2.50
CA ILE A 64 18.35 -0.59 3.43
C ILE A 64 17.53 -0.26 4.69
N SER A 65 17.42 1.02 5.04
CA SER A 65 16.61 1.49 6.16
C SER A 65 15.13 1.18 5.93
N ASP A 66 14.65 1.37 4.69
CA ASP A 66 13.29 1.03 4.28
C ASP A 66 13.03 -0.47 4.33
N VAL A 67 14.01 -1.27 3.90
CA VAL A 67 13.94 -2.74 3.97
C VAL A 67 13.73 -3.21 5.42
N ILE A 68 14.51 -2.65 6.35
CA ILE A 68 14.41 -2.99 7.77
C ILE A 68 13.04 -2.56 8.34
N LEU A 69 12.52 -1.40 7.94
CA LEU A 69 11.21 -0.92 8.38
C LEU A 69 10.08 -1.79 7.83
N THR A 70 10.13 -2.21 6.57
CA THR A 70 9.16 -3.17 6.00
C THR A 70 9.18 -4.49 6.76
N LEU A 71 10.36 -5.02 7.08
CA LEU A 71 10.48 -6.23 7.90
C LEU A 71 9.88 -6.06 9.30
N ARG A 72 10.09 -4.90 9.95
CA ARG A 72 9.49 -4.60 11.26
C ARG A 72 7.97 -4.54 11.18
N MET A 73 7.41 -3.94 10.12
CA MET A 73 5.96 -3.94 9.88
C MET A 73 5.41 -5.36 9.66
N ALA A 74 6.08 -6.18 8.85
CA ALA A 74 5.72 -7.58 8.61
C ALA A 74 5.71 -8.43 9.90
N LEU A 75 6.60 -8.11 10.84
CA LEU A 75 6.67 -8.76 12.16
C LEU A 75 5.72 -8.14 13.21
N GLY A 76 4.93 -7.13 12.84
CA GLY A 76 4.03 -6.41 13.76
C GLY A 76 4.76 -5.58 14.82
N LEU A 77 6.03 -5.23 14.58
CA LEU A 77 6.85 -4.42 15.49
C LEU A 77 6.62 -2.91 15.29
N ASP A 78 6.13 -2.52 14.11
CA ASP A 78 5.77 -1.14 13.76
C ASP A 78 4.35 -1.06 13.20
N SER A 79 3.71 0.11 13.33
CA SER A 79 2.36 0.34 12.82
C SER A 79 2.32 0.56 11.30
N LEU A 80 1.29 0.03 10.66
CA LEU A 80 1.00 0.26 9.25
C LEU A 80 0.64 1.73 9.01
N LYS A 81 1.13 2.29 7.89
CA LYS A 81 0.80 3.66 7.46
C LYS A 81 0.21 3.63 6.06
N GLN A 82 -0.71 4.54 5.77
CA GLN A 82 -1.23 4.68 4.42
C GLN A 82 -0.19 5.33 3.50
N CYS A 83 -0.13 4.85 2.27
CA CYS A 83 0.56 5.52 1.18
C CYS A 83 -0.36 6.59 0.59
N ILE A 84 0.02 7.86 0.73
CA ILE A 84 -0.76 9.04 0.35
C ILE A 84 0.03 9.92 -0.62
#